data_AF-A0A6V7MEZ6-F1
#
_entry.id   AF-A0A6V7MEZ6-F1
#
_cell.length_a   1.000
_cell.length_b   1.000
_cell.length_c   1.000
_cell.angle_alpha   90.00
_cell.angle_beta   90.00
_cell.angle_gamma   90.00
#
_symmetry.space_group_name_H-M   'P 1'
#
loop_
_entity.id
_entity.type
_entity.pdbx_description
1 polymer ?
#
loop_
_entity_poly.entity_id
_entity_poly.type
_entity_poly.pdbx_seq_one_letter_code
_entity_poly.pdbx_strand_id
1 'polypeptide(L)'
;VRTRGGNKKYRALRLDTGNFSWGSECATRKTRIIDVVYNASNNELVRTKTLVKNAIVTIDATPFRQWYESHYAVPLGRKRGAKL
;
A
#
# COMPACT_ATOMS: atom_id res chain seq x y z
N VAL A 1 -16.53 14.27 10.59
CA VAL A 1 -17.57 13.90 11.58
C VAL A 1 -17.28 14.63 12.87
N ARG A 2 -18.19 15.52 13.31
CA ARG A 2 -18.09 16.21 14.61
C ARG A 2 -18.31 15.19 15.73
N THR A 3 -17.51 15.27 16.79
CA THR A 3 -17.64 14.41 17.96
C THR A 3 -17.74 15.23 19.25
N ARG A 4 -17.98 14.57 20.39
CA ARG A 4 -17.99 15.21 21.72
C ARG A 4 -16.69 15.99 21.94
N GLY A 5 -16.80 17.17 22.56
CA GLY A 5 -15.65 18.05 22.83
C GLY A 5 -15.11 18.80 21.62
N GLY A 6 -15.86 18.91 20.52
CA GLY A 6 -15.45 19.70 19.34
C GLY A 6 -14.44 19.03 18.40
N ASN A 7 -13.96 17.84 18.76
CA ASN A 7 -13.04 17.05 17.94
C ASN A 7 -13.65 16.65 16.58
N LYS A 8 -12.77 16.40 15.60
CA LYS A 8 -13.14 15.94 14.25
C LYS A 8 -12.58 14.54 14.00
N LYS A 9 -13.43 13.62 13.55
CA LYS A 9 -13.02 12.34 12.96
C LYS A 9 -13.24 12.36 11.45
N TYR A 10 -12.26 11.90 10.68
CA TYR A 10 -12.34 11.81 9.23
C TYR A 10 -12.77 10.40 8.82
N ARG A 11 -13.91 10.29 8.11
CA ARG A 11 -14.43 9.02 7.61
C ARG A 11 -14.11 8.93 6.13
N ALA A 12 -13.13 8.10 5.78
CA ALA A 12 -12.85 7.79 4.39
C ALA A 12 -13.99 6.95 3.79
N LEU A 13 -14.30 7.19 2.51
CA LEU A 13 -15.35 6.46 1.77
C LEU A 13 -14.77 5.73 0.56
N ARG A 14 -13.93 6.42 -0.22
CA ARG A 14 -13.21 5.87 -1.37
C ARG A 14 -11.78 6.40 -1.33
N LEU A 15 -10.81 5.51 -1.20
CA LEU A 15 -9.39 5.84 -1.20
C LEU A 15 -8.72 5.06 -2.33
N ASP A 16 -7.89 5.74 -3.10
CA ASP A 16 -7.07 5.15 -4.17
C ASP A 16 -5.62 4.96 -3.73
N THR A 17 -5.13 5.80 -2.80
CA THR A 17 -3.72 5.81 -2.36
C THR A 17 -3.61 5.69 -0.84
N GLY A 18 -2.48 5.12 -0.40
CA GLY A 18 -2.10 5.00 1.00
C GLY A 18 -0.61 5.24 1.19
N ASN A 19 -0.19 5.46 2.43
CA ASN A 19 1.23 5.54 2.78
C ASN A 19 1.66 4.21 3.39
N PHE A 20 2.57 3.50 2.71
CA PHE A 20 3.01 2.16 3.09
C PHE A 20 4.48 2.20 3.51
N SER A 21 4.84 1.36 4.48
CA SER A 21 6.21 1.26 5.01
C SER A 21 6.81 -0.11 4.70
N TRP A 22 8.05 -0.10 4.23
CA TRP A 22 8.89 -1.28 4.08
C TRP A 22 9.80 -1.39 5.31
N GLY A 23 9.42 -2.30 6.22
CA GLY A 23 10.04 -2.40 7.55
C GLY A 23 11.54 -2.73 7.57
N SER A 24 12.02 -3.62 6.69
CA SER A 24 13.45 -3.97 6.64
C SER A 24 14.34 -2.83 6.13
N GLU A 25 13.78 -1.96 5.30
CA GLU A 25 14.49 -0.86 4.64
C GLU A 25 14.25 0.49 5.32
N CYS A 26 13.42 0.53 6.37
CA CYS A 26 12.95 1.75 7.04
C CYS A 26 12.43 2.83 6.05
N ALA A 27 11.89 2.41 4.90
CA ALA A 27 11.47 3.30 3.83
C ALA A 27 9.94 3.38 3.77
N THR A 28 9.40 4.60 3.68
CA THR A 28 7.95 4.83 3.59
C THR A 28 7.63 5.60 2.31
N ARG A 29 6.63 5.13 1.55
CA ARG A 29 6.23 5.74 0.28
C ARG A 29 4.70 5.74 0.14
N LYS A 30 4.20 6.82 -0.46
CA LYS A 30 2.82 6.90 -0.91
C LYS A 30 2.68 6.10 -2.20
N THR A 31 1.78 5.12 -2.20
CA THR A 31 1.52 4.26 -3.35
C THR A 31 0.03 4.06 -3.55
N ARG A 32 -0.35 3.66 -4.77
CA ARG A 32 -1.74 3.32 -5.11
C ARG A 32 -2.07 1.92 -4.60
N ILE A 33 -3.27 1.76 -4.06
CA ILE A 33 -3.85 0.48 -3.69
C ILE A 33 -4.46 -0.13 -4.95
N ILE A 34 -4.04 -1.35 -5.30
CA ILE A 34 -4.50 -2.05 -6.50
C ILE A 34 -5.74 -2.87 -6.18
N ASP A 35 -5.63 -3.79 -5.21
CA ASP A 35 -6.71 -4.70 -4.88
C ASP A 35 -6.70 -5.15 -3.42
N VAL A 36 -7.88 -5.51 -2.91
CA VAL A 36 -8.04 -6.24 -1.64
C VAL A 36 -8.08 -7.73 -1.96
N VAL A 37 -7.09 -8.47 -1.46
CA VAL A 37 -6.90 -9.90 -1.81
C VAL A 37 -7.35 -10.85 -0.71
N TYR A 38 -7.30 -10.41 0.56
CA TYR A 38 -7.70 -11.25 1.67
C TYR A 38 -8.18 -10.44 2.87
N ASN A 39 -9.15 -10.99 3.59
CA ASN A 39 -9.61 -10.50 4.87
C ASN A 39 -9.93 -11.68 5.79
N ALA A 40 -9.42 -11.67 7.02
CA ALA A 40 -9.60 -12.79 7.95
C ALA A 40 -11.03 -12.90 8.52
N SER A 41 -11.79 -11.80 8.55
CA SER A 41 -13.08 -11.75 9.23
C SER A 41 -14.27 -12.01 8.29
N ASN A 42 -14.19 -11.58 7.03
CA ASN A 42 -15.29 -11.72 6.09
C ASN A 42 -14.83 -11.65 4.62
N ASN A 43 -15.22 -12.64 3.83
CA ASN A 43 -14.93 -12.73 2.39
C ASN A 43 -15.69 -11.69 1.56
N GLU A 44 -16.84 -11.20 2.02
CA GLU A 44 -17.58 -10.14 1.30
C GLU A 44 -16.75 -8.86 1.17
N LEU A 45 -15.90 -8.55 2.15
CA LEU A 45 -15.01 -7.38 2.09
C LEU A 45 -13.96 -7.52 0.99
N VAL A 46 -13.51 -8.75 0.70
CA VAL A 46 -12.62 -9.07 -0.42
C VAL A 46 -13.37 -8.98 -1.75
N ARG A 47 -14.63 -9.41 -1.78
CA ARG A 47 -15.48 -9.36 -2.99
C ARG A 47 -15.81 -7.92 -3.39
N THR A 48 -16.12 -7.05 -2.44
CA THR A 48 -16.53 -5.66 -2.68
C THR A 48 -15.39 -4.65 -2.61
N LYS A 49 -14.15 -5.10 -2.37
CA LYS A 49 -12.94 -4.27 -2.28
C LYS A 49 -13.02 -3.23 -1.16
N THR A 50 -13.56 -3.64 -0.01
CA THR A 50 -13.73 -2.76 1.16
C THR A 50 -12.45 -2.71 1.99
N LEU A 51 -11.96 -1.50 2.25
CA LEU A 51 -10.78 -1.29 3.09
C LEU A 51 -11.15 -1.28 4.58
N VAL A 52 -10.55 -2.19 5.34
CA VAL A 52 -10.65 -2.26 6.80
C VAL A 52 -9.26 -2.51 7.40
N LYS A 53 -9.10 -2.26 8.71
CA LYS A 53 -7.90 -2.67 9.42
C LYS A 53 -7.74 -4.19 9.29
N ASN A 54 -6.51 -4.66 9.08
CA ASN A 54 -6.16 -6.08 8.88
C ASN A 54 -6.56 -6.68 7.52
N ALA A 55 -6.95 -5.85 6.53
CA ALA A 55 -7.06 -6.32 5.15
C ALA A 55 -5.67 -6.49 4.53
N ILE A 56 -5.44 -7.61 3.82
CA ILE A 56 -4.26 -7.79 2.99
C ILE A 56 -4.57 -7.22 1.61
N VAL A 57 -3.73 -6.29 1.17
CA VAL A 57 -3.90 -5.53 -0.08
C VAL A 57 -2.67 -5.66 -0.96
N THR A 58 -2.88 -5.60 -2.27
CA THR A 58 -1.80 -5.42 -3.24
C THR A 58 -1.63 -3.93 -3.53
N ILE A 59 -0.38 -3.49 -3.62
CA ILE A 59 -0.02 -2.09 -3.85
C ILE A 59 0.87 -1.97 -5.08
N ASP A 60 0.88 -0.79 -5.69
CA ASP A 60 1.86 -0.46 -6.73
C ASP A 60 3.27 -0.34 -6.11
N ALA A 61 4.18 -1.20 -6.58
CA ALA A 61 5.55 -1.26 -6.10
C ALA A 61 6.49 -0.23 -6.76
N THR A 62 6.04 0.50 -7.78
CA THR A 62 6.88 1.42 -8.56
C THR A 62 7.65 2.43 -7.69
N PRO A 63 7.03 3.11 -6.71
CA PRO A 63 7.75 4.07 -5.85
C PRO A 63 8.82 3.42 -4.95
N PHE A 64 8.63 2.15 -4.55
CA PHE A 64 9.63 1.40 -3.79
C PHE A 64 10.77 0.90 -4.69
N ARG A 65 10.45 0.43 -5.91
CA ARG A 65 11.46 0.00 -6.89
C ARG A 65 12.39 1.14 -7.26
N GLN A 66 11.84 2.30 -7.62
CA GLN A 66 12.62 3.50 -7.95
C GLN A 66 13.50 3.94 -6.77
N TRP A 67 12.95 3.92 -5.56
CA TRP A 67 13.72 4.25 -4.37
C TRP A 67 14.89 3.29 -4.16
N TYR A 68 14.66 1.98 -4.23
CA TYR A 68 15.70 0.97 -4.03
C TYR A 68 16.81 1.08 -5.09
N GLU A 69 16.43 1.29 -6.36
CA GLU A 69 17.37 1.54 -7.45
C GLU A 69 18.21 2.80 -7.20
N SER A 70 17.60 3.88 -6.72
CA SER A 70 18.33 5.11 -6.39
C SER A 70 19.22 4.98 -5.14
N HIS A 71 18.81 4.16 -4.17
CA HIS A 71 19.48 4.04 -2.88
C HIS A 71 20.68 3.10 -2.94
N TYR A 72 20.55 1.99 -3.67
CA TYR A 72 21.60 0.98 -3.79
C TYR A 72 22.30 0.98 -5.16
N ALA A 73 21.83 1.77 -6.13
CA ALA A 73 22.30 1.73 -7.52
C ALA A 73 22.17 0.34 -8.19
N VAL A 74 21.27 -0.51 -7.68
CA VAL A 74 21.04 -1.87 -8.18
C VAL A 74 19.66 -1.96 -8.86
N PRO A 75 19.58 -2.34 -10.15
CA PRO A 75 18.31 -2.54 -10.83
C PRO A 75 17.56 -3.75 -10.26
N LEU A 76 16.28 -3.57 -9.91
CA LEU A 76 15.41 -4.66 -9.45
C LEU A 76 14.62 -5.27 -10.62
N GLY A 77 14.33 -6.57 -10.54
CA GLY A 77 13.44 -7.25 -11.50
C GLY A 77 14.08 -7.64 -12.84
N ARG A 78 15.40 -7.47 -13.00
CA ARG A 78 16.12 -8.00 -14.17
C ARG A 78 16.53 -9.45 -13.93
N LYS A 79 16.21 -10.33 -14.88
CA LYS A 79 16.70 -11.72 -14.87
C LYS A 79 18.22 -11.69 -15.04
N ARG A 80 18.96 -12.42 -14.20
CA ARG A 80 20.42 -12.52 -14.26
C ARG A 80 20.83 -12.97 -15.68
N GLY A 81 21.47 -12.09 -16.44
CA GLY A 81 21.95 -12.36 -17.81
C GLY A 81 21.23 -11.62 -18.95
N ALA A 82 20.17 -10.84 -18.70
CA ALA A 82 19.60 -9.97 -19.73
C ALA A 82 20.54 -8.76 -19.98
N LYS A 83 21.11 -8.68 -21.19
CA LYS A 83 21.91 -7.51 -21.63
C LYS A 83 21.01 -6.27 -21.74
N LEU A 84 21.63 -5.11 -21.48
CA LEU A 84 21.04 -3.76 -21.52
C LEU A 84 20.33 -3.48 -22.84
#